data_AF-A0A0M8PPW1-F1
#
_entry.id   AF-A0A0M8PPW1-F1
#
_cell.length_a   1.000
_cell.length_b   1.000
_cell.length_c   1.000
_cell.angle_alpha   90.00
_cell.angle_beta   90.00
_cell.angle_gamma   90.00
#
_symmetry.space_group_name_H-M   'P 1'
#
loop_
_entity.id
_entity.type
_entity.pdbx_description
1 polymer ?
#
loop_
_entity_poly.entity_id
_entity_poly.type
_entity_poly.pdbx_seq_one_letter_code
_entity_poly.pdbx_strand_id
1 'polypeptide(L)'
;MCDITFKGIHCSQFGLEVMDTERPLFGEFSDSFIKLPEVSGSVVVTDNSESDIEIRIQFLLTPLPGQTYYDACRALRGYFKSSQKERLIFDEDSKWAYMAKFISSEDFERIVDDGLFWATFRCSPDMVAV
;
A
#
# COMPACT_ATOMS: atom_id res chain seq x y z
N MET A 1 15.52 2.14 -8.05
CA MET A 1 14.27 1.47 -8.48
C MET A 1 13.87 0.61 -7.30
N CYS A 2 12.73 0.92 -6.72
CA CYS A 2 12.39 0.58 -5.36
C CYS A 2 11.25 -0.44 -5.38
N ASP A 3 11.58 -1.66 -5.77
CA ASP A 3 10.60 -2.74 -5.86
C ASP A 3 10.15 -3.20 -4.47
N ILE A 4 9.12 -4.07 -4.46
CA ILE A 4 8.46 -4.50 -3.24
C ILE A 4 8.25 -6.01 -3.17
N THR A 5 8.25 -6.49 -1.94
CA THR A 5 7.84 -7.85 -1.59
C THR A 5 6.55 -7.80 -0.78
N PHE A 6 5.50 -8.46 -1.28
CA PHE A 6 4.22 -8.60 -0.60
C PHE A 6 3.94 -10.07 -0.30
N LYS A 7 3.59 -10.41 0.94
CA LYS A 7 3.31 -11.80 1.36
C LYS A 7 4.49 -12.74 1.05
N GLY A 8 5.72 -12.22 1.17
CA GLY A 8 6.95 -12.96 0.86
C GLY A 8 7.19 -13.22 -0.64
N ILE A 9 6.41 -12.60 -1.52
CA ILE A 9 6.52 -12.72 -2.98
C ILE A 9 7.00 -11.38 -3.53
N HIS A 10 8.10 -11.40 -4.27
CA HIS A 10 8.63 -10.20 -4.92
C HIS A 10 7.78 -9.84 -6.15
N CYS A 11 7.48 -8.55 -6.36
CA CYS A 11 6.59 -8.09 -7.43
C CYS A 11 7.06 -8.50 -8.83
N SER A 12 8.38 -8.51 -9.07
CA SER A 12 8.97 -8.92 -10.36
C SER A 12 8.63 -10.35 -10.80
N GLN A 13 8.26 -11.24 -9.87
CA GLN A 13 7.81 -12.61 -10.22
C GLN A 13 6.52 -12.61 -11.04
N PHE A 14 5.75 -11.52 -10.99
CA PHE A 14 4.51 -11.30 -11.74
C PHE A 14 4.70 -10.31 -12.90
N GLY A 15 5.94 -9.95 -13.24
CA GLY A 15 6.22 -8.94 -14.25
C GLY A 15 5.82 -7.52 -13.80
N LEU A 16 5.74 -7.29 -12.48
CA LEU A 16 5.47 -5.97 -11.92
C LEU A 16 6.78 -5.26 -11.58
N GLU A 17 6.84 -3.98 -11.97
CA GLU A 17 7.88 -3.03 -11.60
C GLU A 17 7.24 -1.85 -10.88
N VAL A 18 7.87 -1.35 -9.82
CA VAL A 18 7.38 -0.18 -9.09
C VAL A 18 7.86 1.10 -9.78
N MET A 19 6.89 1.92 -10.21
CA MET A 19 7.14 3.18 -10.90
C MET A 19 7.13 4.37 -9.94
N ASP A 20 6.16 4.40 -9.02
CA ASP A 20 5.98 5.47 -8.05
C ASP A 20 5.27 4.97 -6.78
N THR A 21 5.42 5.70 -5.69
CA THR A 21 4.88 5.33 -4.37
C THR A 21 4.44 6.57 -3.59
N GLU A 22 3.20 6.54 -3.08
CA GLU A 22 2.73 7.45 -2.05
C GLU A 22 2.78 6.72 -0.71
N ARG A 23 3.81 7.01 0.10
CA ARG A 23 4.13 6.30 1.35
C ARG A 23 4.13 7.27 2.54
N PRO A 24 2.98 7.45 3.23
CA PRO A 24 2.97 8.14 4.51
C PRO A 24 3.77 7.35 5.55
N LEU A 25 4.50 8.06 6.42
CA LEU A 25 5.30 7.43 7.48
C LEU A 25 4.51 7.21 8.78
N PHE A 26 3.40 7.93 8.96
CA PHE A 26 2.57 7.92 10.16
C PHE A 26 1.10 8.01 9.75
N GLY A 27 0.24 7.38 10.57
CA GLY A 27 -1.21 7.54 10.47
C GLY A 27 -1.65 8.92 10.98
N GLU A 28 -2.91 9.25 10.76
CA GLU A 28 -3.49 10.41 11.42
C GLU A 28 -3.73 10.08 12.90
N PHE A 29 -3.26 10.96 13.78
CA PHE A 29 -3.58 10.89 15.20
C PHE A 29 -5.03 11.28 15.41
N SER A 30 -5.81 10.41 16.07
CA SER A 30 -7.26 10.61 16.23
C SER A 30 -7.61 11.54 17.40
N ASP A 31 -6.74 12.50 17.70
CA ASP A 31 -6.93 13.46 18.79
C ASP A 31 -8.11 14.41 18.49
N SER A 32 -8.95 14.64 19.50
CA SER A 32 -10.05 15.60 19.40
C SER A 32 -9.78 16.83 20.26
N PHE A 33 -10.14 18.00 19.73
CA PHE A 33 -9.88 19.30 20.37
C PHE A 33 -11.19 19.97 20.75
N ILE A 34 -11.40 20.18 22.05
CA ILE A 34 -12.58 20.86 22.58
C ILE A 34 -12.21 22.32 22.86
N LYS A 35 -12.90 23.24 22.19
CA LYS A 35 -12.77 24.68 22.45
C LYS A 35 -13.83 25.12 23.45
N LEU A 36 -13.39 25.64 24.59
CA LEU A 36 -14.28 26.20 25.60
C LEU A 36 -14.55 27.69 25.31
N PRO A 37 -15.80 28.16 25.36
CA PRO A 37 -16.11 29.57 25.24
C PRO A 37 -15.35 30.39 26.28
N GLU A 38 -14.89 31.58 25.89
CA GLU A 38 -14.23 32.56 26.77
C GLU A 38 -12.91 32.09 27.40
N VAL A 39 -12.37 30.93 26.99
CA VAL A 39 -11.06 30.42 27.42
C VAL A 39 -10.10 30.45 26.23
N SER A 40 -8.91 31.00 26.45
CA SER A 40 -7.83 30.93 25.46
C SER A 40 -7.26 29.51 25.39
N GLY A 41 -7.27 28.93 24.19
CA GLY A 41 -6.75 27.59 23.92
C GLY A 41 -7.84 26.54 23.70
N SER A 42 -7.44 25.27 23.71
CA SER A 42 -8.31 24.10 23.54
C SER A 42 -7.86 22.98 24.47
N VAL A 43 -8.82 22.19 24.94
CA VAL A 43 -8.55 20.95 25.69
C VAL A 43 -8.37 19.82 24.67
N VAL A 44 -7.26 19.09 24.77
CA VAL A 44 -7.00 17.89 23.97
C VAL A 44 -7.62 16.69 24.68
N VAL A 45 -8.45 15.95 23.95
CA VAL A 45 -8.95 14.64 24.36
C VAL A 45 -8.30 13.63 23.42
N THR A 46 -7.32 12.92 23.96
CA THR A 46 -6.57 11.88 23.26
C THR A 46 -6.94 10.51 23.81
N ASP A 47 -7.00 9.52 22.92
CA ASP A 47 -7.06 8.10 23.25
C ASP A 47 -5.80 7.35 22.77
N ASN A 48 -4.79 8.09 22.29
CA ASN A 48 -3.58 7.57 21.66
C ASN A 48 -3.85 6.58 20.50
N SER A 49 -5.01 6.67 19.84
CA SER A 49 -5.31 5.85 18.67
C SER A 49 -4.83 6.50 17.38
N GLU A 50 -4.34 5.66 16.48
CA GLU A 50 -3.87 6.06 15.15
C GLU A 50 -4.73 5.39 14.08
N SER A 51 -5.01 6.13 13.01
CA SER A 51 -5.71 5.58 11.85
C SER A 51 -4.82 4.57 11.11
N ASP A 52 -5.44 3.66 10.35
CA ASP A 52 -4.70 2.92 9.34
C ASP A 52 -4.05 3.89 8.34
N ILE A 53 -2.93 3.48 7.75
CA ILE A 53 -2.22 4.22 6.70
C ILE A 53 -2.60 3.63 5.35
N GLU A 54 -2.83 4.48 4.36
CA GLU A 54 -2.98 4.03 2.96
C GLU A 54 -1.69 4.28 2.20
N ILE A 55 -1.15 3.21 1.61
CA ILE A 55 0.01 3.26 0.72
C ILE A 55 -0.48 3.00 -0.68
N ARG A 56 -0.21 3.93 -1.59
CA ARG A 56 -0.53 3.79 -3.02
C ARG A 56 0.75 3.52 -3.78
N ILE A 57 0.73 2.49 -4.61
CA ILE A 57 1.89 2.06 -5.39
C ILE A 57 1.48 2.03 -6.86
N GLN A 58 2.20 2.75 -7.70
CA GLN A 58 2.05 2.66 -9.14
C GLN A 58 2.92 1.53 -9.65
N PHE A 59 2.28 0.56 -10.29
CA PHE A 59 2.98 -0.54 -10.94
C PHE A 59 2.94 -0.37 -12.45
N LEU A 60 4.03 -0.78 -13.09
CA LEU A 60 4.07 -1.14 -14.51
C LEU A 60 4.00 -2.66 -14.63
N LEU A 61 2.99 -3.16 -15.32
CA LEU A 61 2.84 -4.57 -15.67
C LEU A 61 3.46 -4.83 -17.04
N THR A 62 4.52 -5.63 -17.05
CA THR A 62 5.10 -6.20 -18.27
C THR A 62 4.79 -7.71 -18.32
N PRO A 63 3.93 -8.17 -19.24
CA PRO A 63 3.61 -9.60 -19.34
C PRO A 63 4.85 -10.45 -19.56
N LEU A 64 4.91 -11.59 -18.89
CA LEU A 64 6.01 -12.54 -19.05
C LEU A 64 5.98 -13.17 -20.46
N PRO A 65 7.11 -13.70 -20.97
CA PRO A 65 7.17 -14.32 -22.29
C PRO A 65 6.07 -15.37 -22.49
N GLY A 66 5.28 -15.22 -23.55
CA GLY A 66 4.17 -16.13 -23.88
C GLY A 66 2.85 -15.86 -23.16
N GLN A 67 2.75 -14.79 -22.34
CA GLN A 67 1.50 -14.34 -21.74
C GLN A 67 0.91 -13.13 -22.48
N THR A 68 -0.42 -13.06 -22.53
CA THR A 68 -1.12 -11.82 -22.89
C THR A 68 -1.24 -10.90 -21.68
N TYR A 69 -1.50 -9.61 -21.89
CA TYR A 69 -1.84 -8.68 -20.79
C TYR A 69 -3.01 -9.18 -19.94
N TYR A 70 -4.04 -9.76 -20.55
CA TYR A 70 -5.17 -10.32 -19.81
C TYR A 70 -4.77 -11.51 -18.94
N ASP A 71 -3.84 -12.36 -19.38
CA ASP A 71 -3.36 -13.49 -18.58
C ASP A 71 -2.51 -13.00 -17.40
N ALA A 72 -1.67 -12.00 -17.65
CA ALA A 72 -0.88 -11.34 -16.61
C ALA A 72 -1.80 -10.69 -15.56
N CYS A 73 -2.81 -9.92 -15.97
CA CYS A 73 -3.81 -9.33 -15.07
C CYS A 73 -4.55 -10.39 -14.23
N ARG A 74 -4.91 -11.53 -14.82
CA ARG A 74 -5.53 -12.64 -14.07
C ARG A 74 -4.58 -13.25 -13.04
N ALA A 75 -3.30 -13.36 -13.37
CA ALA A 75 -2.27 -13.86 -12.46
C ALA A 75 -2.07 -12.95 -11.24
N LEU A 76 -2.21 -11.62 -11.41
CA LEU A 76 -2.11 -10.65 -10.30
C LEU A 76 -3.06 -10.93 -9.14
N ARG A 77 -4.19 -11.61 -9.38
CA ARG A 77 -5.08 -12.05 -8.30
C ARG A 77 -4.35 -12.92 -7.27
N GLY A 78 -3.42 -13.78 -7.69
CA GLY A 78 -2.65 -14.62 -6.77
C GLY A 78 -1.69 -13.82 -5.89
N TYR A 79 -1.14 -12.74 -6.46
CA TYR A 79 -0.25 -11.81 -5.77
C TYR A 79 -1.04 -11.02 -4.70
N PHE A 80 -2.08 -10.29 -5.10
CA PHE A 80 -2.82 -9.37 -4.23
C PHE A 80 -3.77 -10.05 -3.24
N LYS A 81 -4.30 -11.24 -3.54
CA LYS A 81 -5.28 -11.89 -2.67
C LYS A 81 -4.63 -12.33 -1.36
N SER A 82 -5.13 -11.80 -0.24
CA SER A 82 -4.82 -12.24 1.12
C SER A 82 -6.09 -12.27 1.99
N SER A 83 -6.12 -13.15 2.99
CA SER A 83 -7.20 -13.18 4.00
C SER A 83 -6.94 -12.14 5.09
N GLN A 84 -5.70 -12.00 5.53
CA GLN A 84 -5.25 -11.10 6.58
C GLN A 84 -4.35 -9.97 6.05
N LYS A 85 -3.97 -9.04 6.92
CA LYS A 85 -2.85 -8.12 6.67
C LYS A 85 -1.55 -8.95 6.59
N GLU A 86 -0.81 -8.77 5.51
CA GLU A 86 0.46 -9.45 5.21
C GLU A 86 1.61 -8.45 5.19
N ARG A 87 2.84 -8.95 5.27
CA ARG A 87 4.02 -8.10 5.19
C ARG A 87 4.17 -7.52 3.78
N LEU A 88 4.28 -6.19 3.72
CA LEU A 88 4.65 -5.39 2.56
C LEU A 88 5.99 -4.73 2.88
N ILE A 89 7.02 -5.13 2.14
CA ILE A 89 8.41 -4.72 2.37
C ILE A 89 8.89 -3.99 1.13
N PHE A 90 9.50 -2.84 1.32
CA PHE A 90 10.18 -2.09 0.26
C PHE A 90 11.65 -2.48 0.26
N ASP A 91 12.24 -2.74 -0.91
CA ASP A 91 13.62 -3.21 -1.00
C ASP A 91 14.64 -2.20 -0.45
N GLU A 92 14.36 -0.90 -0.58
CA GLU A 92 15.17 0.19 -0.01
C GLU A 92 15.15 0.21 1.53
N ASP A 93 14.12 -0.39 2.15
CA ASP A 93 13.93 -0.43 3.61
C ASP A 93 13.59 -1.85 4.10
N SER A 94 14.44 -2.81 3.70
CA SER A 94 14.22 -4.24 3.95
C SER A 94 14.22 -4.68 5.42
N LYS A 95 14.48 -3.77 6.36
CA LYS A 95 14.44 -4.06 7.81
C LYS A 95 13.05 -3.90 8.41
N TRP A 96 12.15 -3.19 7.72
CA TRP A 96 10.81 -2.88 8.20
C TRP A 96 9.76 -3.36 7.21
N ALA A 97 8.63 -3.81 7.75
CA ALA A 97 7.46 -4.23 6.99
C ALA A 97 6.23 -3.44 7.42
N TYR A 98 5.47 -2.99 6.42
CA TYR A 98 4.09 -2.59 6.63
C TYR A 98 3.21 -3.82 6.74
N MET A 99 2.31 -3.82 7.73
CA MET A 99 1.27 -4.85 7.82
C MET A 99 0.08 -4.43 6.97
N ALA A 100 0.08 -4.88 5.72
CA ALA A 100 -0.74 -4.35 4.64
C ALA A 100 -1.77 -5.34 4.11
N LYS A 101 -2.92 -4.83 3.68
CA LYS A 101 -3.90 -5.59 2.88
C LYS A 101 -4.24 -4.80 1.64
N PHE A 102 -4.17 -5.46 0.49
CA PHE A 102 -4.64 -4.87 -0.77
C PHE A 102 -6.15 -4.60 -0.67
N ILE A 103 -6.57 -3.38 -0.97
CA ILE A 103 -7.97 -2.96 -0.87
C ILE A 103 -8.60 -2.64 -2.21
N SER A 104 -7.85 -1.97 -3.10
CA SER A 104 -8.36 -1.52 -4.38
C SER A 104 -7.24 -1.29 -5.36
N SER A 105 -7.63 -1.18 -6.61
CA SER A 105 -6.78 -0.80 -7.71
C SER A 105 -7.56 0.09 -8.65
N GLU A 106 -6.91 1.11 -9.16
CA GLU A 106 -7.46 2.06 -10.12
C GLU A 106 -6.92 1.73 -11.51
N ASP A 107 -7.64 2.13 -12.56
CA ASP A 107 -7.17 2.04 -13.95
C ASP A 107 -6.86 0.63 -14.50
N PHE A 108 -7.48 -0.43 -13.97
CA PHE A 108 -7.29 -1.79 -14.50
C PHE A 108 -7.62 -1.93 -15.99
N GLU A 109 -8.55 -1.11 -16.49
CA GLU A 109 -8.94 -1.07 -17.90
C GLU A 109 -7.80 -0.51 -18.78
N ARG A 110 -6.96 0.38 -18.24
CA ARG A 110 -5.83 1.00 -18.94
C ARG A 110 -4.56 0.16 -18.90
N ILE A 111 -4.46 -0.83 -18.00
CA ILE A 111 -3.33 -1.77 -17.95
C ILE A 111 -3.10 -2.43 -19.30
N VAL A 112 -4.15 -2.70 -20.07
CA VAL A 112 -4.02 -3.32 -21.40
C VAL A 112 -3.37 -2.37 -22.43
N ASP A 113 -3.48 -1.06 -22.22
CA ASP A 113 -2.97 -0.03 -23.12
C ASP A 113 -1.53 0.37 -22.78
N ASP A 114 -1.24 0.68 -21.52
CA ASP A 114 0.07 1.20 -21.08
C ASP A 114 0.75 0.39 -19.96
N GLY A 115 0.08 -0.64 -19.43
CA GLY A 115 0.58 -1.46 -18.35
C GLY A 115 0.55 -0.80 -16.97
N LEU A 116 0.14 0.47 -16.86
CA LEU A 116 0.23 1.24 -15.63
C LEU A 116 -1.06 1.17 -14.83
N PHE A 117 -0.93 0.99 -13.52
CA PHE A 117 -2.07 1.08 -12.61
C PHE A 117 -1.63 1.42 -11.20
N TRP A 118 -2.55 2.01 -10.44
CA TRP A 118 -2.37 2.23 -9.01
C TRP A 118 -2.97 1.08 -8.21
N ALA A 119 -2.21 0.59 -7.24
CA ALA A 119 -2.65 -0.37 -6.24
C ALA A 119 -2.61 0.29 -4.85
N THR A 120 -3.71 0.16 -4.12
CA THR A 120 -3.85 0.73 -2.78
C THR A 120 -3.80 -0.37 -1.73
N PHE A 121 -2.91 -0.19 -0.78
CA PHE A 121 -2.72 -1.04 0.38
C PHE A 121 -3.10 -0.30 1.64
N ARG A 122 -4.01 -0.89 2.41
CA ARG A 122 -4.36 -0.41 3.74
C ARG A 122 -3.49 -1.10 4.78
N CYS A 123 -2.72 -0.30 5.50
CA CYS A 123 -1.67 -0.73 6.40
C CYS A 123 -2.04 -0.39 7.85
N SER A 124 -1.58 -1.21 8.79
CA SER A 124 -1.55 -0.77 10.19
C SER A 124 -0.66 0.48 10.35
N PRO A 125 -0.94 1.32 11.36
CA PRO A 125 -0.12 2.52 11.64
C PRO A 125 1.33 2.15 11.97
N ASP A 126 1.52 1.07 12.74
CA ASP A 126 2.85 0.60 13.11
C ASP A 126 3.48 -0.32 12.05
N MET A 127 4.76 -0.05 11.77
CA MET A 127 5.64 -0.97 11.05
C MET A 127 6.21 -2.03 12.00
N VAL A 128 6.49 -3.22 11.47
CA VAL A 128 7.13 -4.32 12.21
C VAL A 128 8.53 -4.60 11.66
N ALA A 129 9.45 -4.99 12.54
CA ALA A 129 10.75 -5.49 12.11
C ALA A 129 10.59 -6.83 11.35
N VAL A 130 11.35 -7.00 10.27
CA VAL A 130 11.28 -8.17 9.37
C VAL A 130 11.90 -9.41 9.99
#